data_AF-A0A3M1P7W7-F1
#
_entry.id   AF-A0A3M1P7W7-F1
#
_cell.length_a   1.000
_cell.length_b   1.000
_cell.length_c   1.000
_cell.angle_alpha   90.00
_cell.angle_beta   90.00
_cell.angle_gamma   90.00
#
_symmetry.space_group_name_H-M   'P 1'
#
loop_
_entity.id
_entity.type
_entity.pdbx_description
1 polymer ?
#
loop_
_entity_poly.entity_id
_entity_poly.type
_entity_poly.pdbx_seq_one_letter_code
_entity_poly.pdbx_strand_id
1 'polypeptide(L)' 'SLWGGRSTDPDFRLTRRDEAGRRVLDDLLVGTGFGFRALLLGYPIRLDLAWPFDGRSFGPRNVYFSIGFDY' A
#
# COMPACT_ATOMS: atom_id res chain seq x y z
N SER A 1 -33.92 6.15 21.86
CA SER A 1 -32.54 5.63 21.85
C SER A 1 -32.03 5.57 20.43
N LEU A 2 -31.05 6.41 20.10
CA LEU A 2 -30.40 6.47 18.79
C LEU A 2 -28.92 6.14 19.01
N TRP A 3 -28.56 4.86 19.08
CA TRP A 3 -27.17 4.38 18.92
C TRP A 3 -27.16 2.86 19.01
N GLY A 4 -26.74 2.18 17.94
CA GLY A 4 -26.67 0.72 17.94
C GLY A 4 -26.73 0.04 16.57
N GLY A 5 -26.34 0.72 15.49
CA GLY A 5 -26.13 0.05 14.20
C GLY A 5 -24.73 -0.55 14.17
N ARG A 6 -24.55 -1.75 14.74
CA ARG A 6 -23.34 -2.55 14.54
C ARG A 6 -23.46 -3.17 13.14
N SER A 7 -23.00 -2.45 12.12
CA SER A 7 -22.74 -3.03 10.80
C SER A 7 -21.52 -3.93 10.93
N THR A 8 -21.72 -5.12 11.50
CA THR A 8 -20.76 -6.21 11.34
C THR A 8 -20.92 -6.66 9.90
N ASP A 9 -20.14 -6.07 9.00
CA ASP A 9 -19.99 -6.57 7.64
C ASP A 9 -19.34 -7.97 7.75
N PRO A 10 -20.06 -9.06 7.44
CA PRO A 10 -19.56 -10.43 7.66
C PRO A 10 -18.46 -10.83 6.67
N ASP A 11 -18.14 -9.98 5.69
CA ASP A 11 -17.20 -10.29 4.61
C ASP A 11 -15.81 -9.67 4.76
N PHE A 12 -15.52 -8.94 5.85
CA PHE A 12 -14.17 -8.43 6.06
C PHE A 12 -13.19 -9.57 6.38
N ARG A 13 -12.46 -10.04 5.37
CA ARG A 13 -11.51 -11.15 5.47
C ARG A 13 -10.08 -10.60 5.49
N LEU A 14 -9.53 -10.47 6.68
CA LEU A 14 -8.13 -10.04 6.90
C LEU A 14 -7.10 -10.87 6.13
N THR A 15 -7.36 -12.16 5.94
CA THR A 15 -6.47 -13.08 5.22
C THR A 15 -7.30 -14.14 4.49
N ARG A 16 -6.95 -14.45 3.25
CA ARG A 16 -7.53 -15.55 2.47
C ARG A 16 -6.52 -16.66 2.30
N ARG A 17 -7.03 -17.87 2.13
CA ARG A 17 -6.23 -19.02 1.73
C ARG A 17 -6.37 -19.21 0.22
N ASP A 18 -5.25 -19.10 -0.50
CA ASP A 18 -5.17 -19.43 -1.93
C ASP A 18 -5.40 -20.95 -2.14
N GLU A 19 -5.74 -21.38 -3.36
CA GLU A 19 -6.01 -22.77 -3.74
C GLU A 19 -4.84 -23.71 -3.39
N ALA A 20 -3.62 -23.17 -3.32
CA ALA A 20 -2.42 -23.87 -2.86
C ALA A 20 -2.28 -23.96 -1.32
N GLY A 21 -3.31 -23.61 -0.53
CA GLY A 21 -3.30 -23.66 0.94
C GLY A 21 -2.51 -22.54 1.61
N ARG A 22 -2.10 -21.51 0.86
CA ARG A 22 -1.24 -20.40 1.33
C ARG A 22 -2.08 -19.29 1.94
N ARG A 23 -1.72 -18.79 3.13
CA ARG A 23 -2.33 -17.60 3.72
C ARG A 23 -1.76 -16.35 3.03
N VAL A 24 -2.61 -15.63 2.31
CA VAL A 24 -2.35 -14.32 1.70
C VAL A 24 -3.23 -13.27 2.38
N LEU A 25 -2.77 -12.02 2.41
CA LEU A 25 -3.60 -10.90 2.87
C LEU A 25 -4.64 -10.61 1.76
N ASP A 26 -5.94 -10.75 2.06
CA ASP A 26 -7.01 -10.57 1.04
C ASP A 26 -7.39 -9.08 0.96
N ASP A 27 -7.85 -8.52 2.09
CA ASP A 27 -8.23 -7.09 2.19
C ASP A 27 -7.15 -6.19 2.81
N LEU A 28 -6.02 -6.74 3.23
CA LEU A 28 -4.98 -5.99 3.95
C LEU A 28 -3.72 -5.79 3.09
N LEU A 29 -3.64 -4.67 2.35
CA LEU A 29 -2.40 -4.27 1.70
C LEU A 29 -1.39 -3.76 2.74
N VAL A 30 -0.37 -4.56 3.01
CA VAL A 30 0.79 -4.15 3.82
C VAL A 30 1.96 -3.95 2.86
N GLY A 31 2.76 -2.92 3.08
CA GLY A 31 3.92 -2.64 2.23
C GLY A 31 4.91 -1.72 2.93
N THR A 32 6.15 -1.74 2.47
CA THR A 32 7.18 -0.77 2.89
C THR A 32 7.46 0.19 1.75
N GLY A 33 7.76 1.44 2.06
CA GLY A 33 8.05 2.45 1.05
C GLY A 33 9.14 3.40 1.50
N PHE A 34 9.86 3.95 0.53
CA PHE A 34 10.86 4.99 0.73
C PHE A 34 10.54 6.19 -0.16
N GLY A 35 10.35 7.35 0.46
CA GLY A 35 10.16 8.62 -0.24
C GLY A 35 11.44 9.45 -0.21
N PHE A 36 12.02 9.71 -1.37
CA PHE A 36 13.15 10.60 -1.54
C PHE A 36 12.66 11.95 -2.08
N ARG A 37 12.99 13.03 -1.38
CA ARG A 37 12.70 14.39 -1.80
C ARG A 37 13.99 15.19 -1.82
N ALA A 38 14.32 15.75 -2.98
CA ALA A 38 15.51 16.57 -3.14
C ALA A 38 15.19 17.83 -3.95
N LEU A 39 15.95 18.89 -3.69
CA LEU A 39 15.98 20.08 -4.53
C LEU A 39 17.21 19.96 -5.44
N LEU A 40 16.99 19.73 -6.74
CA LEU A 40 18.05 19.60 -7.72
C LEU A 40 17.99 20.80 -8.67
N LEU A 41 19.03 21.64 -8.66
CA LEU A 41 19.12 22.87 -9.47
C LEU A 41 17.91 23.81 -9.30
N GLY A 42 17.31 23.87 -8.11
CA GLY A 42 16.12 24.68 -7.83
C GLY A 42 14.79 23.99 -8.13
N TYR A 43 14.82 22.77 -8.67
CA TYR A 43 13.61 21.98 -8.97
C TYR A 43 13.34 20.94 -7.87
N PRO A 44 12.10 20.85 -7.36
CA PRO A 44 11.71 19.80 -6.43
C PRO A 44 11.55 18.46 -7.17
N ILE A 45 12.44 17.53 -6.86
CA ILE A 45 12.37 16.13 -7.30
C ILE A 45 11.74 15.29 -6.19
N ARG A 46 10.79 14.44 -6.56
CA ARG A 46 10.18 13.45 -5.67
C ARG A 46 10.27 12.05 -6.30
N LEU A 47 10.79 11.11 -5.54
CA LEU A 47 10.87 9.71 -5.94
C LEU A 47 10.28 8.87 -4.80
N ASP A 48 9.20 8.15 -5.09
CA ASP A 48 8.46 7.34 -4.14
C ASP A 48 8.57 5.86 -4.55
N LEU A 49 9.33 5.09 -3.78
CA LEU A 49 9.50 3.65 -3.96
C LEU A 49 8.53 2.91 -3.04
N ALA A 50 7.75 1.97 -3.56
CA ALA A 50 6.82 1.16 -2.77
C ALA A 50 7.00 -0.33 -3.06
N TRP A 51 7.17 -1.12 -2.02
CA TRP A 51 7.24 -2.58 -2.06
C TRP A 51 6.04 -3.18 -1.32
N PRO A 52 5.08 -3.78 -2.05
CA PRO A 52 3.98 -4.50 -1.43
C PRO A 52 4.53 -5.77 -0.73
N PHE A 53 3.93 -6.13 0.40
CA PHE A 53 4.28 -7.28 1.20
C PHE A 53 3.03 -8.10 1.51
N ASP A 54 2.95 -9.30 0.94
CA ASP A 54 1.77 -10.16 1.04
C ASP A 54 1.72 -10.99 2.34
N GLY A 55 2.51 -10.61 3.35
CA GLY A 55 2.57 -11.28 4.65
C GLY A 55 3.67 -12.34 4.77
N ARG A 56 4.37 -12.66 3.67
CA ARG A 56 5.46 -13.66 3.68
C ARG A 56 6.64 -13.30 2.77
N SER A 57 6.39 -12.60 1.66
CA SER A 57 7.41 -12.14 0.71
C SER A 57 7.09 -10.75 0.18
N PHE A 58 8.13 -10.00 -0.20
CA PHE A 58 7.98 -8.76 -0.93
C PHE A 58 7.56 -9.08 -2.38
N GLY A 59 6.45 -8.50 -2.81
CA GLY A 59 5.93 -8.60 -4.17
C GLY A 59 6.66 -7.68 -5.15
N PRO A 60 6.15 -7.54 -6.39
CA PRO A 60 6.76 -6.69 -7.41
C PRO A 60 6.82 -5.22 -6.93
N ARG A 61 8.02 -4.62 -7.00
CA ARG A 61 8.28 -3.24 -6.60
C ARG A 61 7.58 -2.25 -7.53
N ASN A 62 6.80 -1.34 -6.96
CA ASN A 62 6.28 -0.18 -7.66
C ASN A 62 7.22 1.02 -7.45
N VAL A 63 7.62 1.68 -8.53
CA VAL A 63 8.49 2.86 -8.49
C VAL A 63 7.73 4.03 -9.10
N TYR A 64 7.50 5.08 -8.31
CA TYR A 64 6.88 6.31 -8.75
C TYR A 64 7.92 7.42 -8.75
N PHE A 65 8.02 8.16 -9.85
CA PHE A 65 8.96 9.28 -10.00
C PHE A 65 8.20 10.49 -10.52
N SER A 66 8.35 11.61 -9.82
CA SER A 66 7.67 12.87 -10.13
C SER A 66 8.66 14.02 -10.08
N ILE A 67 8.74 14.78 -11.17
CA ILE A 67 9.46 16.05 -11.24
C ILE A 67 8.42 17.15 -11.13
N GLY A 68 8.51 17.98 -10.09
CA GLY A 68 7.68 19.17 -9.98
C GLY A 68 8.19 20.25 -10.94
N PHE A 69 7.64 20.26 -12.16
CA PHE A 69 7.63 21.47 -12.99
C PHE A 69 6.36 22.23 -12.57
N ASP A 70 6.50 23.18 -11.65
CA ASP A 70 5.47 24.17 -11.39
C ASP A 70 5.54 25.17 -12.56
N TYR A 71 4.43 25.36 -13.29
CA TYR A 71 4.30 26.35 -14.37
C TYR A 71 3.40 27.49 -13.93
#